data_AF-A0A091G5H2-F1
#
_entry.id   AF-A0A091G5H2-F1
#
_cell.length_a   1.000
_cell.length_b   1.000
_cell.length_c   1.000
_cell.angle_alpha   90.00
_cell.angle_beta   90.00
_cell.angle_gamma   90.00
#
_symmetry.space_group_name_H-M   'P 1'
#
loop_
_entity.id
_entity.type
_entity.pdbx_description
1 polymer ?
#
loop_
_entity_poly.entity_id
_entity_poly.type
_entity_poly.pdbx_seq_one_letter_code
_entity_poly.pdbx_strand_id
1 'polypeptide(L)'
;GRNLGALIEIHQDSVNGTVGQPMLLPVSYRFDGAILFPVSISWTFSNSSNTVIACALQNCSLDARGAPSNCSAEFFPQKTYRDRAALFPLNGSLLLWDLRLSDGGVYAVT
;
A
#
# COMPACT_ATOMS: atom_id res chain seq x y z
N GLY A 1 25.22 -11.14 3.50
CA GLY A 1 23.79 -11.45 3.64
C GLY A 1 23.03 -10.62 2.65
N ARG A 2 22.11 -11.23 1.88
CA ARG A 2 21.19 -10.45 1.02
C ARG A 2 20.10 -9.87 1.92
N ASN A 3 19.87 -8.56 1.85
CA ASN A 3 18.77 -7.91 2.54
C ASN A 3 17.45 -8.44 1.94
N LEU A 4 16.60 -9.03 2.77
CA LEU A 4 15.26 -9.52 2.38
C LEU A 4 14.24 -8.36 2.29
N GLY A 5 14.66 -7.23 1.73
CA GLY A 5 13.93 -5.96 1.80
C GLY A 5 13.13 -5.66 0.53
N ALA A 6 11.94 -5.09 0.71
CA ALA A 6 11.27 -4.34 -0.35
C ALA A 6 11.86 -2.93 -0.43
N LEU A 7 12.15 -2.47 -1.64
CA LEU A 7 12.46 -1.08 -1.93
C LEU A 7 11.16 -0.39 -2.31
N ILE A 8 10.70 0.53 -1.47
CA ILE A 8 9.49 1.32 -1.70
C ILE A 8 9.91 2.70 -2.19
N GLU A 9 9.31 3.16 -3.29
CA GLU A 9 9.45 4.50 -3.83
C GLU A 9 8.15 5.27 -3.61
N ILE A 10 8.25 6.38 -2.88
CA ILE A 10 7.14 7.33 -2.70
C ILE A 10 7.22 8.34 -3.85
N HIS A 11 6.19 8.39 -4.70
CA HIS A 11 6.22 9.28 -5.86
C HIS A 11 5.82 10.72 -5.51
N GLN A 12 5.09 10.92 -4.41
CA GLN A 12 4.65 12.22 -3.93
C GLN A 12 4.69 12.25 -2.39
N ASP A 13 5.58 13.06 -1.82
CA ASP A 13 5.73 13.17 -0.36
C ASP A 13 4.58 13.94 0.31
N SER A 14 3.83 14.72 -0.47
CA SER A 14 2.65 15.45 -0.01
C SER A 14 1.64 15.57 -1.14
N VAL A 15 0.36 15.36 -0.81
CA VAL A 15 -0.77 15.51 -1.73
C VAL A 15 -1.88 16.32 -1.09
N ASN A 16 -2.62 17.10 -1.89
CA ASN A 16 -3.75 17.89 -1.43
C ASN A 16 -5.06 17.30 -1.97
N GLY A 17 -5.93 16.84 -1.08
CA GLY A 17 -7.22 16.27 -1.44
C GLY A 17 -8.39 17.20 -1.17
N THR A 18 -9.47 17.02 -1.93
CA THR A 18 -10.73 17.74 -1.74
C THR A 18 -11.74 16.82 -1.05
N VAL A 19 -12.43 17.33 -0.03
CA VAL A 19 -13.48 16.57 0.68
C VAL A 19 -14.53 16.04 -0.31
N GLY A 20 -14.92 14.77 -0.15
CA GLY A 20 -15.87 14.07 -1.01
C GLY A 20 -15.29 13.56 -2.34
N GLN A 21 -14.06 13.93 -2.70
CA GLN A 21 -13.41 13.46 -3.93
C GLN A 21 -12.49 12.26 -3.65
N PRO A 22 -12.23 11.40 -4.65
CA PRO A 22 -11.21 10.38 -4.53
C PRO A 22 -9.80 10.96 -4.57
N MET A 23 -8.85 10.29 -3.91
CA MET A 23 -7.44 10.63 -3.91
C MET A 23 -6.57 9.39 -3.93
N LEU A 24 -5.57 9.40 -4.82
CA LEU A 24 -4.55 8.37 -4.92
C LEU A 24 -3.30 8.80 -4.18
N LEU A 25 -2.75 7.92 -3.35
CA LEU A 25 -1.41 8.00 -2.78
C LEU A 25 -0.51 7.06 -3.60
N PRO A 26 0.22 7.59 -4.60
CA PRO A 26 0.99 6.76 -5.52
C PRO A 26 2.33 6.37 -4.89
N VAL A 27 2.54 5.06 -4.80
CA VAL A 27 3.84 4.46 -4.50
C VAL A 27 4.11 3.34 -5.50
N SER A 28 5.37 2.97 -5.61
CA SER A 28 5.77 1.71 -6.24
C SER A 28 6.70 0.97 -5.30
N TYR A 29 6.80 -0.34 -5.48
CA TYR A 29 7.80 -1.13 -4.77
C TYR A 29 8.34 -2.24 -5.65
N ARG A 30 9.52 -2.71 -5.27
CA ARG A 30 10.16 -3.89 -5.85
C ARG A 30 10.92 -4.62 -4.77
N PHE A 31 11.18 -5.89 -5.01
CA PHE A 31 11.91 -6.72 -4.07
C PHE A 31 13.38 -6.83 -4.47
N ASP A 32 14.28 -6.55 -3.53
CA ASP A 32 15.72 -6.58 -3.75
C ASP A 32 16.32 -7.95 -3.34
N GLY A 33 15.79 -9.02 -3.94
CA GLY A 33 16.28 -10.37 -3.69
C GLY A 33 15.21 -11.45 -3.76
N ALA A 34 15.59 -12.65 -3.32
CA ALA A 34 14.65 -13.75 -3.17
C ALA A 34 13.72 -13.48 -2.00
N ILE A 35 12.41 -13.58 -2.22
CA ILE A 35 11.39 -13.40 -1.20
C ILE A 35 10.57 -14.66 -1.04
N LEU A 36 10.18 -14.90 0.21
CA LEU A 36 9.22 -15.92 0.57
C LEU A 36 7.85 -15.25 0.74
N PHE A 37 6.86 -15.77 0.02
CA PHE A 37 5.47 -15.37 0.21
C PHE A 37 4.84 -16.17 1.36
N PRO A 38 3.86 -15.60 2.09
CA PRO A 38 3.22 -14.32 1.83
C PRO A 38 4.05 -13.09 2.24
N VAL A 39 3.84 -11.97 1.53
CA VAL A 39 4.34 -10.65 1.93
C VAL A 39 3.13 -9.79 2.29
N SER A 40 3.21 -9.05 3.40
CA SER A 40 2.16 -8.11 3.79
C SER A 40 2.49 -6.71 3.29
N ILE A 41 1.47 -6.00 2.78
CA ILE A 41 1.52 -4.55 2.57
C ILE A 41 0.51 -3.93 3.52
N SER A 42 0.90 -2.92 4.27
CA SER A 42 0.02 -2.23 5.20
C SER A 42 0.12 -0.73 5.04
N TRP A 43 -1.02 -0.07 4.81
CA TRP A 43 -1.16 1.38 4.92
C TRP A 43 -1.67 1.73 6.30
N THR A 44 -0.95 2.60 7.00
CA THR A 44 -1.28 3.03 8.37
C THR A 44 -1.16 4.54 8.50
N PHE A 45 -1.83 5.11 9.50
CA PHE A 45 -1.50 6.46 9.96
C PHE A 45 -0.25 6.42 10.84
N SER A 46 0.77 7.19 10.45
CA SER A 46 2.07 7.22 11.13
C SER A 46 1.96 7.59 12.62
N ASN A 47 0.98 8.43 12.97
CA ASN A 47 0.79 8.94 14.33
C ASN A 47 0.05 8.00 15.29
N SER A 48 -0.61 6.96 14.80
CA SER A 48 -1.53 6.15 15.62
C SER A 48 -1.45 4.65 15.36
N SER A 49 -0.59 4.20 14.44
CA SER A 49 -0.53 2.81 13.97
C SER A 49 -1.89 2.25 13.51
N ASN A 50 -2.88 3.12 13.31
CA ASN A 50 -4.20 2.74 12.85
C ASN A 50 -4.09 2.35 11.38
N THR A 51 -4.29 1.07 11.11
CA THR A 51 -4.34 0.55 9.74
C THR A 51 -5.53 1.15 9.00
N VAL A 52 -5.30 1.55 7.76
CA VAL A 52 -6.35 1.95 6.82
C VAL A 52 -6.81 0.68 6.09
N ILE A 53 -5.84 0.00 5.48
CA ILE A 53 -6.03 -1.26 4.78
C ILE A 53 -4.68 -2.00 4.76
N ALA A 54 -4.75 -3.32 4.92
CA ALA A 54 -3.62 -4.20 4.68
C ALA A 54 -3.98 -5.24 3.61
N CYS A 55 -2.97 -5.82 2.96
CA CYS A 55 -3.16 -6.98 2.11
C CYS A 55 -2.02 -7.99 2.26
N ALA A 56 -2.32 -9.28 2.15
CA ALA A 56 -1.34 -10.34 2.02
C ALA A 56 -1.20 -10.75 0.55
N LEU A 57 -0.04 -10.47 -0.03
CA LEU A 57 0.38 -10.92 -1.35
C LEU A 57 0.90 -12.35 -1.28
N GLN A 58 0.43 -13.18 -2.20
CA GLN A 58 0.72 -14.60 -2.28
C GLN A 58 1.03 -14.97 -3.73
N ASN A 59 1.85 -16.01 -3.92
CA ASN A 59 2.09 -16.65 -5.21
C ASN A 59 2.50 -15.70 -6.35
N CYS A 60 3.25 -14.63 -6.06
CA CYS A 60 3.69 -13.70 -7.08
C CYS A 60 4.85 -14.25 -7.93
N SER A 61 4.85 -13.86 -9.19
CA SER A 61 6.04 -13.87 -10.04
C SER A 61 6.76 -12.52 -9.95
N LEU A 62 8.10 -12.52 -10.00
CA LEU A 62 8.89 -11.30 -10.00
C LEU A 62 9.56 -11.10 -11.36
N ASP A 63 9.54 -9.88 -11.88
CA ASP A 63 10.30 -9.51 -13.07
C ASP A 63 11.81 -9.40 -12.77
N ALA A 64 12.61 -9.15 -13.81
CA ALA A 64 14.07 -9.00 -13.68
C ALA A 64 14.51 -7.82 -12.77
N ARG A 65 13.60 -6.90 -12.45
CA ARG A 65 13.82 -5.76 -11.56
C ARG A 65 13.19 -5.96 -10.18
N GLY A 66 12.60 -7.13 -9.91
CA GLY A 66 11.95 -7.45 -8.65
C GLY A 66 10.53 -6.91 -8.51
N ALA A 67 9.91 -6.40 -9.58
CA ALA A 67 8.54 -5.94 -9.56
C ALA A 67 7.57 -7.14 -9.57
N PRO A 68 6.54 -7.15 -8.71
CA PRO A 68 5.61 -8.26 -8.62
C PRO A 68 4.60 -8.26 -9.76
N SER A 69 4.24 -9.46 -10.19
CA SER A 69 3.26 -9.73 -11.25
C SER A 69 2.56 -11.05 -10.96
N ASN A 70 1.37 -11.25 -11.53
CA ASN A 70 0.59 -12.48 -11.40
C ASN A 70 0.44 -12.97 -9.93
N CYS A 71 0.11 -12.03 -9.03
CA CYS A 71 -0.08 -12.32 -7.61
C CYS A 71 -1.53 -12.63 -7.28
N SER A 72 -1.76 -13.46 -6.27
CA SER A 72 -3.02 -13.47 -5.51
C SER A 72 -2.90 -12.54 -4.31
N ALA A 73 -3.97 -11.81 -3.98
CA ALA A 73 -3.98 -10.87 -2.86
C ALA A 73 -5.23 -11.07 -2.01
N GLU A 74 -5.04 -11.11 -0.69
CA GLU A 74 -6.12 -11.10 0.29
C GLU A 74 -6.13 -9.75 1.01
N PHE A 75 -7.30 -9.12 1.14
CA PHE A 75 -7.44 -7.75 1.63
C PHE A 75 -8.10 -7.71 3.01
N PHE A 76 -7.55 -6.87 3.89
CA PHE A 76 -8.00 -6.68 5.25
C PHE A 76 -8.23 -5.19 5.53
N PRO A 77 -9.30 -4.58 4.98
CA PRO A 77 -9.61 -3.18 5.25
C PRO A 77 -10.12 -3.01 6.69
N GLN A 78 -9.72 -1.92 7.33
CA GLN A 78 -10.24 -1.53 8.63
C GLN A 78 -11.71 -1.07 8.50
N LYS A 79 -12.50 -1.24 9.57
CA LYS A 79 -13.97 -1.11 9.50
C LYS A 79 -14.40 0.26 8.98
N THR A 80 -13.69 1.32 9.36
CA THR A 80 -13.95 2.72 8.94
C THR A 80 -13.64 2.96 7.45
N TYR A 81 -12.84 2.11 6.84
CA TYR A 81 -12.32 2.26 5.47
C TYR A 81 -12.78 1.16 4.51
N ARG A 82 -13.59 0.19 4.95
CA ARG A 82 -14.04 -0.98 4.16
C ARG A 82 -14.56 -0.64 2.77
N ASP A 83 -15.31 0.46 2.64
CA ASP A 83 -15.91 0.89 1.37
C ASP A 83 -15.29 2.19 0.84
N ARG A 84 -14.19 2.64 1.46
CA ARG A 84 -13.51 3.90 1.12
C ARG A 84 -12.04 3.74 0.78
N ALA A 85 -11.41 2.61 1.09
CA ALA A 85 -10.02 2.36 0.77
C ALA A 85 -9.88 1.20 -0.22
N ALA A 86 -9.08 1.40 -1.26
CA ALA A 86 -8.66 0.36 -2.18
C ALA A 86 -7.13 0.36 -2.26
N LEU A 87 -6.52 -0.81 -2.07
CA LEU A 87 -5.07 -1.00 -2.19
C LEU A 87 -4.80 -1.67 -3.55
N PHE A 88 -3.86 -1.13 -4.32
CA PHE A 88 -3.39 -1.71 -5.57
C PHE A 88 -2.15 -2.57 -5.29
N PRO A 89 -2.28 -3.90 -5.16
CA PRO A 89 -1.22 -4.71 -4.55
C PRO A 89 0.04 -4.81 -5.42
N LEU A 90 -0.05 -4.63 -6.74
CA LEU A 90 1.11 -4.73 -7.64
C LEU A 90 2.07 -3.54 -7.56
N ASN A 91 1.61 -2.38 -7.10
CA ASN A 91 2.46 -1.20 -6.91
C ASN A 91 2.40 -0.68 -5.46
N GLY A 92 1.50 -1.19 -4.63
CA GLY A 92 1.35 -0.79 -3.24
C GLY A 92 0.61 0.54 -3.05
N SER A 93 0.09 1.15 -4.11
CA SER A 93 -0.63 2.43 -4.03
C SER A 93 -1.96 2.30 -3.29
N LEU A 94 -2.36 3.38 -2.62
CA LEU A 94 -3.63 3.47 -1.90
C LEU A 94 -4.56 4.48 -2.58
N LEU A 95 -5.81 4.09 -2.82
CA LEU A 95 -6.89 4.99 -3.23
C LEU A 95 -7.87 5.14 -2.09
N LEU A 96 -8.15 6.39 -1.72
CA LEU A 96 -9.20 6.76 -0.79
C LEU A 96 -10.36 7.40 -1.56
N TRP A 97 -11.56 6.87 -1.40
CA TRP A 97 -12.83 7.42 -1.90
C TRP A 97 -13.49 8.28 -0.82
N ASP A 98 -14.29 9.27 -1.24
CA ASP A 98 -15.06 10.13 -0.32
C ASP A 98 -14.17 10.69 0.80
N LEU A 99 -13.14 11.46 0.44
CA LEU A 99 -12.21 12.02 1.42
C LEU A 99 -12.93 12.85 2.49
N ARG A 100 -12.50 12.69 3.74
CA ARG A 100 -13.01 13.44 4.90
C ARG A 100 -11.88 14.23 5.54
N LEU A 101 -12.24 15.27 6.30
CA LEU A 101 -11.26 16.04 7.07
C LEU A 101 -10.44 15.17 8.03
N SER A 102 -11.06 14.11 8.58
CA SER A 102 -10.40 13.12 9.45
C SER A 102 -9.37 12.24 8.74
N ASP A 103 -9.40 12.17 7.41
CA ASP A 103 -8.46 11.39 6.62
C ASP A 103 -7.16 12.19 6.34
N GLY A 104 -7.10 13.47 6.74
CA GLY A 104 -5.88 14.26 6.66
C GLY A 104 -4.83 13.79 7.66
N GLY A 105 -3.59 13.58 7.21
CA GLY A 105 -2.49 13.20 8.08
C GLY A 105 -1.29 12.62 7.34
N VAL A 106 -0.36 12.08 8.12
CA VAL A 106 0.82 11.39 7.59
C VAL A 106 0.53 9.90 7.51
N TYR A 107 0.68 9.35 6.31
CA TYR A 107 0.51 7.94 6.03
C TYR A 107 1.87 7.25 5.97
N ALA A 108 1.92 6.00 6.40
CA ALA A 108 3.08 5.12 6.27
C ALA A 108 2.65 3.84 5.55
N VAL A 109 3.55 3.32 4.70
CA VAL A 109 3.41 2.04 4.02
C VAL A 109 4.60 1.14 4.39
N THR A 110 4.31 -0.11 4.70
CA THR A 110 5.29 -1.14 5.06
C THR A 110 4.98 -2.45 4.37
#